data_AF-G5S7G1-F1
#
_entry.id   AF-G5S7G1-F1
#
_cell.length_a   1.000
_cell.length_b   1.000
_cell.length_c   1.000
_cell.angle_alpha   90.00
_cell.angle_beta   90.00
_cell.angle_gamma   90.00
#
_symmetry.space_group_name_H-M   'P 1'
#
loop_
_entity.id
_entity.type
_entity.pdbx_description
1 polymer ?
#
loop_
_entity_poly.entity_id
_entity_poly.type
_entity_poly.pdbx_seq_one_letter_code
_entity_poly.pdbx_strand_id
1 'polypeptide(L)'
;MDRWDKNWPEETKRKTIKASWEIHQKKGTIRALRNVVEPFGYLIRVIEWWQENGTPGTFRLEIGASEDGIDADTYYEMERLIADARPVSRHLVGLNIILEASGEMFTGGVSYIGDTITIYAE
;
A
#
# COMPACT_ATOMS: atom_id res chain seq x y z
N MET A 1 -4.58 -21.04 -12.25
CA MET A 1 -3.53 -21.33 -11.27
C MET A 1 -2.28 -20.74 -11.83
N ASP A 2 -1.73 -19.72 -11.18
CA ASP A 2 -0.57 -19.00 -11.69
C ASP A 2 0.75 -19.51 -11.08
N ARG A 3 0.68 -20.39 -10.06
CA ARG A 3 1.83 -21.17 -9.57
C ARG A 3 1.46 -22.63 -9.35
N TRP A 4 2.25 -23.52 -9.95
CA TRP A 4 2.15 -24.97 -9.79
C TRP A 4 3.53 -25.54 -9.50
N ASP A 5 3.64 -26.37 -8.47
CA ASP A 5 4.87 -27.12 -8.15
C ASP A 5 4.61 -28.62 -8.27
N LYS A 6 5.47 -29.29 -9.06
CA LYS A 6 5.37 -30.73 -9.30
C LYS A 6 5.74 -31.54 -8.07
N ASN A 7 6.49 -30.98 -7.13
CA ASN A 7 6.96 -31.68 -5.93
C ASN A 7 5.97 -31.63 -4.76
N TRP A 8 4.83 -30.93 -4.90
CA TRP A 8 3.85 -30.85 -3.81
C TRP A 8 3.20 -32.20 -3.49
N PRO A 9 2.87 -32.45 -2.20
CA PRO A 9 2.02 -33.56 -1.79
C PRO A 9 0.69 -33.54 -2.54
N GLU A 10 0.15 -34.73 -2.82
CA GLU A 10 -1.08 -34.87 -3.61
C GLU A 10 -2.28 -34.14 -2.97
N GLU A 11 -2.35 -34.14 -1.64
CA GLU A 11 -3.38 -33.41 -0.89
C GLU A 11 -3.31 -31.90 -1.16
N THR A 12 -2.11 -31.32 -1.12
CA THR A 12 -1.88 -29.91 -1.43
C THR A 12 -2.26 -29.60 -2.87
N LYS A 13 -1.87 -30.45 -3.82
CA LYS A 13 -2.27 -30.29 -5.24
C LYS A 13 -3.79 -30.27 -5.41
N ARG A 14 -4.51 -31.20 -4.76
CA ARG A 14 -5.99 -31.27 -4.81
C ARG A 14 -6.65 -30.05 -4.16
N LYS A 15 -6.15 -29.60 -3.01
CA LYS A 15 -6.62 -28.37 -2.33
C LYS A 15 -6.40 -27.14 -3.21
N THR A 16 -5.23 -27.02 -3.80
CA THR A 16 -4.88 -25.93 -4.71
C THR A 16 -5.82 -25.91 -5.94
N ILE A 17 -6.03 -27.04 -6.61
CA ILE A 17 -6.98 -27.13 -7.73
C ILE A 17 -8.40 -26.72 -7.31
N LYS A 18 -8.87 -27.18 -6.14
CA LYS A 18 -10.19 -26.82 -5.62
C LYS A 18 -10.34 -25.31 -5.33
N ALA A 19 -9.32 -24.70 -4.74
CA ALA A 19 -9.30 -23.26 -4.45
C ALA A 19 -9.15 -22.40 -5.73
N SER A 20 -8.57 -22.96 -6.79
CA SER A 20 -8.31 -22.25 -8.05
C SER A 20 -9.56 -21.62 -8.64
N TRP A 21 -10.67 -22.36 -8.61
CA TRP A 21 -11.95 -21.89 -9.16
C TRP A 21 -12.42 -20.61 -8.47
N GLU A 22 -12.47 -20.60 -7.13
CA GLU A 22 -12.94 -19.44 -6.37
C GLU A 22 -12.00 -18.23 -6.51
N ILE A 23 -10.69 -18.48 -6.54
CA ILE A 23 -9.68 -17.44 -6.75
C ILE A 23 -9.89 -16.80 -8.12
N HIS A 24 -9.99 -17.62 -9.18
CA HIS A 24 -10.13 -17.15 -10.55
C HIS A 24 -11.47 -16.48 -10.82
N GLN A 25 -12.55 -16.95 -10.20
CA GLN A 25 -13.87 -16.34 -10.32
C GLN A 25 -13.89 -14.90 -9.77
N LYS A 26 -13.05 -14.61 -8.76
CA LYS A 26 -12.98 -13.32 -8.09
C LYS A 26 -11.82 -12.45 -8.59
N LYS A 27 -10.94 -12.98 -9.46
CA LYS A 27 -9.84 -12.22 -10.07
C LYS A 27 -10.39 -10.98 -10.77
N GLY A 28 -9.62 -9.90 -10.70
CA GLY A 28 -10.00 -8.62 -11.29
C GLY A 28 -11.04 -7.82 -10.52
N THR A 29 -11.48 -8.28 -9.35
CA THR A 29 -12.27 -7.45 -8.43
C THR A 29 -11.36 -6.59 -7.56
N ILE A 30 -11.89 -5.45 -7.08
CA ILE A 30 -11.20 -4.62 -6.08
C ILE A 30 -10.83 -5.46 -4.83
N ARG A 31 -11.68 -6.42 -4.46
CA ARG A 31 -11.42 -7.35 -3.35
C ARG A 31 -10.20 -8.23 -3.63
N ALA A 32 -10.04 -8.76 -4.85
CA ALA A 32 -8.86 -9.55 -5.20
C ALA A 32 -7.58 -8.72 -5.14
N LEU A 33 -7.61 -7.47 -5.61
CA LEU A 33 -6.48 -6.54 -5.44
C LEU A 33 -6.18 -6.31 -3.95
N ARG A 34 -7.19 -6.03 -3.12
CA ARG A 34 -7.02 -5.85 -1.66
C ARG A 34 -6.39 -7.06 -0.96
N ASN A 35 -6.89 -8.26 -1.22
CA ASN A 35 -6.40 -9.48 -0.58
C ASN A 35 -4.93 -9.78 -0.87
N VAL A 36 -4.42 -9.26 -1.99
CA VAL A 36 -3.07 -9.53 -2.47
C VAL A 36 -2.04 -8.58 -1.85
N VAL A 37 -2.44 -7.36 -1.52
CA VAL A 37 -1.58 -6.39 -0.79
C VAL A 37 -1.78 -6.40 0.72
N GLU A 38 -2.90 -6.95 1.23
CA GLU A 38 -3.17 -7.09 2.67
C GLU A 38 -2.03 -7.72 3.49
N PRO A 39 -1.32 -8.77 3.01
CA PRO A 39 -0.22 -9.39 3.78
C PRO A 39 0.96 -8.46 4.08
N PHE A 40 1.11 -7.37 3.31
CA PHE A 40 2.17 -6.38 3.51
C PHE A 40 1.80 -5.30 4.53
N GLY A 41 0.59 -5.35 5.11
CA GLY A 41 0.13 -4.36 6.09
C GLY A 41 -0.20 -2.99 5.48
N TYR A 42 -0.23 -2.87 4.15
CA TYR A 42 -0.44 -1.61 3.46
C TYR A 42 -1.91 -1.33 3.19
N LEU A 43 -2.30 -0.06 3.29
CA LEU A 43 -3.61 0.41 2.89
C LEU A 43 -3.63 0.65 1.38
N ILE A 44 -4.56 0.02 0.67
CA ILE A 44 -4.75 0.24 -0.76
C ILE A 44 -6.00 1.06 -1.06
N ARG A 45 -5.82 2.05 -1.93
CA ARG A 45 -6.89 2.82 -2.58
C ARG A 45 -6.81 2.56 -4.08
N VAL A 46 -7.94 2.10 -4.64
CA VAL A 46 -8.10 1.95 -6.08
C VAL A 46 -8.79 3.19 -6.60
N ILE A 47 -8.17 3.85 -7.57
CA ILE A 47 -8.72 5.03 -8.24
C ILE A 47 -9.02 4.65 -9.68
N GLU A 48 -10.29 4.63 -10.04
CA GLU A 48 -10.74 4.29 -11.39
C GLU A 48 -10.75 5.54 -12.28
N TRP A 49 -10.59 5.36 -13.60
CA TRP A 49 -10.45 6.48 -14.55
C TRP A 49 -11.57 7.52 -14.47
N TRP A 50 -12.82 7.13 -14.17
CA TRP A 50 -13.94 8.05 -14.06
C TRP A 50 -13.90 8.94 -12.82
N GLN A 51 -13.05 8.64 -11.83
CA GLN A 51 -12.89 9.45 -10.63
C GLN A 51 -11.93 10.63 -10.85
N GLU A 52 -10.99 10.49 -11.79
CA GLU A 52 -9.95 11.49 -12.08
C GLU A 52 -9.99 12.01 -13.53
N ASN A 53 -11.08 11.77 -14.27
CA ASN A 53 -11.14 12.07 -15.71
C ASN A 53 -9.96 11.48 -16.52
N GLY A 54 -9.50 10.29 -16.11
CA GLY A 54 -8.43 9.55 -16.77
C GLY A 54 -8.89 8.84 -18.05
N THR A 55 -7.98 8.12 -18.70
CA THR A 55 -8.28 7.36 -19.92
C THR A 55 -9.26 6.21 -19.62
N PRO A 56 -10.32 6.03 -20.42
CA PRO A 56 -11.28 4.93 -20.24
C PRO A 56 -10.61 3.56 -20.17
N GLY A 57 -11.03 2.74 -19.20
CA GLY A 57 -10.48 1.39 -19.00
C GLY A 57 -9.17 1.35 -18.22
N THR A 58 -8.77 2.47 -17.61
CA THR A 58 -7.57 2.55 -16.78
C THR A 58 -7.88 2.69 -15.30
N PHE A 59 -6.92 2.34 -14.46
CA PHE A 59 -7.00 2.58 -13.03
C PHE A 59 -5.59 2.88 -12.47
N ARG A 60 -5.58 3.51 -11.30
CA ARG A 60 -4.39 3.79 -10.51
C ARG A 60 -4.54 3.11 -9.16
N LEU A 61 -3.41 2.71 -8.59
CA LEU A 61 -3.35 2.17 -7.23
C LEU A 61 -2.51 3.10 -6.38
N GLU A 62 -3.04 3.45 -5.21
CA GLU A 62 -2.29 4.10 -4.16
C GLU A 62 -2.09 3.12 -3.01
N ILE A 63 -0.84 3.00 -2.57
CA ILE A 63 -0.42 2.11 -1.49
C ILE A 63 0.17 2.97 -0.38
N GLY A 64 -0.46 2.94 0.80
CA GLY A 64 0.08 3.54 2.02
C GLY A 64 1.09 2.60 2.67
N ALA A 65 2.37 2.96 2.63
CA ALA A 65 3.47 2.25 3.26
C ALA A 65 3.63 2.68 4.73
N SER A 66 3.95 1.71 5.59
CA SER A 66 4.33 1.94 6.99
C SER A 66 5.70 2.61 7.11
N GLU A 67 6.07 3.04 8.32
CA GLU A 67 7.28 3.84 8.59
C GLU A 67 8.59 3.20 8.11
N ASP A 68 8.67 1.87 8.05
CA ASP A 68 9.85 1.14 7.57
C ASP A 68 10.07 1.25 6.05
N GLY A 69 9.12 1.81 5.31
CA GLY A 69 9.18 1.94 3.86
C GLY A 69 8.92 0.62 3.11
N ILE A 70 9.34 0.60 1.84
CA ILE A 70 9.21 -0.56 0.96
C ILE A 70 10.58 -0.88 0.39
N ASP A 71 11.10 -2.07 0.68
CA ASP A 71 12.31 -2.61 0.06
C ASP A 71 12.08 -2.92 -1.44
N ALA A 72 13.15 -2.91 -2.24
CA ALA A 72 13.10 -3.19 -3.68
C ALA A 72 12.51 -4.58 -3.98
N ASP A 73 12.89 -5.62 -3.23
CA ASP A 73 12.36 -6.97 -3.46
C ASP A 73 10.85 -7.03 -3.17
N THR A 74 10.42 -6.32 -2.13
CA THR A 74 9.00 -6.19 -1.76
C THR A 74 8.22 -5.43 -2.85
N TYR A 75 8.80 -4.37 -3.40
CA TYR A 75 8.22 -3.62 -4.51
C TYR A 75 7.97 -4.50 -5.74
N TYR A 76 8.96 -5.29 -6.17
CA TYR A 76 8.82 -6.17 -7.32
C TYR A 76 7.79 -7.28 -7.09
N GLU A 77 7.76 -7.88 -5.89
CA GLU A 77 6.76 -8.89 -5.57
C GLU A 77 5.35 -8.28 -5.55
N MET A 78 5.16 -7.07 -5.02
CA MET A 78 3.87 -6.37 -5.10
C MET A 78 3.45 -6.09 -6.55
N GLU A 79 4.35 -5.57 -7.38
CA GLU A 79 4.04 -5.29 -8.79
C GLU A 79 3.56 -6.55 -9.51
N ARG A 80 4.28 -7.66 -9.30
CA ARG A 80 3.94 -8.97 -9.86
C ARG A 80 2.60 -9.48 -9.36
N LEU A 81 2.36 -9.37 -8.07
CA LEU A 81 1.12 -9.78 -7.41
C LEU A 81 -0.09 -8.97 -7.90
N ILE A 82 0.06 -7.66 -8.07
CA ILE A 82 -0.95 -6.78 -8.66
C ILE A 82 -1.20 -7.16 -10.13
N ALA A 83 -0.16 -7.46 -10.89
CA ALA A 83 -0.28 -7.90 -12.28
C ALA A 83 -1.07 -9.21 -12.42
N ASP A 84 -0.96 -10.12 -11.45
CA ASP A 84 -1.71 -11.39 -11.43
C ASP A 84 -3.19 -11.23 -11.03
N ALA A 85 -3.47 -10.25 -10.16
CA ALA A 85 -4.80 -10.02 -9.60
C ALA A 85 -5.66 -9.06 -10.43
N ARG A 86 -5.05 -8.18 -11.23
CA ARG A 86 -5.78 -7.17 -12.03
C ARG A 86 -6.67 -7.83 -13.10
N PRO A 87 -7.82 -7.23 -13.43
CA PRO A 87 -8.61 -7.70 -14.56
C PRO A 87 -7.88 -7.40 -15.87
N VAL A 88 -7.83 -8.37 -16.78
CA VAL A 88 -7.14 -8.24 -18.08
C VAL A 88 -7.72 -7.08 -18.92
N SER A 89 -8.98 -6.75 -18.73
CA SER A 89 -9.67 -5.65 -19.42
C SER A 89 -9.36 -4.26 -18.87
N ARG A 90 -8.67 -4.14 -17.72
CA ARG A 90 -8.27 -2.84 -17.16
C ARG A 90 -6.75 -2.71 -17.10
N HIS A 91 -6.26 -1.52 -17.43
CA HIS A 91 -4.83 -1.23 -17.44
C HIS A 91 -4.43 -0.39 -16.24
N LEU A 92 -3.42 -0.86 -15.49
CA LEU A 92 -2.78 -0.08 -14.44
C LEU A 92 -1.90 0.99 -15.11
N VAL A 93 -2.18 2.26 -14.84
CA VAL A 93 -1.43 3.40 -15.42
C VAL A 93 -0.42 3.97 -14.42
N GLY A 94 -0.63 3.77 -13.12
CA GLY A 94 0.30 4.26 -12.11
C GLY A 94 0.13 3.56 -10.76
N LEU A 95 1.26 3.37 -10.10
CA LEU A 95 1.39 2.91 -8.72
C LEU A 95 1.98 4.05 -7.89
N ASN A 96 1.17 4.67 -7.05
CA ASN A 96 1.62 5.70 -6.11
C ASN A 96 1.89 5.05 -4.75
N ILE A 97 3.10 5.20 -4.22
CA ILE A 97 3.44 4.75 -2.86
C ILE A 97 3.52 5.99 -1.97
N ILE A 98 2.67 6.03 -0.95
CA ILE A 98 2.60 7.12 0.02
C ILE A 98 3.20 6.59 1.31
N LEU A 99 4.30 7.19 1.76
CA LEU A 99 4.88 6.89 3.07
C LEU A 99 4.36 7.89 4.09
N GLU A 100 3.66 7.40 5.11
CA GLU A 100 3.31 8.22 6.28
C GLU A 100 4.34 7.94 7.37
N ALA A 101 5.16 8.95 7.69
CA ALA A 101 6.04 8.92 8.84
C ALA A 101 5.39 9.71 9.98
N SER A 102 5.13 9.08 11.12
CA SER A 102 4.67 9.75 12.32
C SER A 102 5.86 10.08 13.22
N GLY A 103 5.82 11.24 13.87
CA GLY A 103 6.91 11.67 14.75
C GLY A 103 6.43 12.67 15.78
N GLU A 104 6.96 12.59 16.99
CA GLU A 104 6.66 13.57 18.03
C GLU A 104 7.45 14.85 17.77
N MET A 105 6.74 15.96 17.54
CA MET A 105 7.35 17.28 17.43
C MET A 105 7.27 17.98 18.79
N PHE A 106 8.42 18.16 19.44
CA PHE A 106 8.51 18.94 20.67
C PHE A 106 8.69 20.43 20.34
N THR A 107 7.75 21.26 20.77
CA THR A 107 7.87 22.73 20.72
C THR A 107 8.11 23.28 22.12
N GLY A 108 9.02 24.24 22.25
CA GLY A 108 9.40 24.86 23.51
C GLY A 108 9.49 26.37 23.37
N GLY A 109 8.98 27.10 24.37
CA GLY A 109 9.09 28.55 24.46
C GLY A 109 9.81 28.95 25.74
N VAL A 110 10.75 29.88 25.64
CA VAL A 110 11.38 30.53 26.80
C VAL A 110 10.97 31.99 26.80
N SER A 111 10.37 32.46 27.89
CA SER A 111 10.20 33.89 28.15
C SER A 111 11.21 34.33 29.20
N TYR A 112 11.85 35.47 28.96
CA TYR A 112 12.72 36.12 29.93
C TYR A 112 12.12 37.49 30.25
N ILE A 113 11.89 37.73 31.54
CA ILE A 113 11.54 39.05 32.08
C ILE A 113 12.80 39.59 32.74
N GLY A 114 13.24 40.76 32.31
CA GLY A 114 14.32 41.51 32.92
C GLY A 114 13.78 42.79 33.50
N ASP A 115 13.98 42.99 34.80
CA ASP A 115 13.68 44.26 35.47
C ASP A 115 14.97 45.06 35.66
N THR A 116 14.92 46.36 35.35
CA THR A 116 16.03 47.29 35.61
C THR A 116 15.74 48.04 36.90
N ILE A 117 16.55 47.80 37.94
CA ILE A 117 16.46 48.51 39.22
C ILE A 117 17.60 49.52 39.29
N THR A 118 17.26 50.81 39.32
CA THR A 118 18.22 51.88 39.55
C THR A 118 18.25 52.22 41.03
N ILE A 119 19.39 51.96 41.69
CA ILE A 119 19.62 52.31 43.09
C ILE A 119 20.26 53.69 43.16
N TYR A 120 19.64 54.61 43.90
CA TYR A 120 20.24 55.90 44.24
C TYR A 120 20.87 55.79 45.63
N ALA A 121 22.11 56.27 45.75
CA ALA A 121 22.77 56.40 47.05
C ALA A 121 22.35 57.72 47.71
N GLU A 122 22.02 57.68 49.00
CA GLU A 122 21.86 58.87 49.85
C GLU A 122 23.21 59.59 50.07
#